data_AF-A0A4R9BG32-F1
#
_entry.id   AF-A0A4R9BG32-F1
#
_cell.length_a   1.000
_cell.length_b   1.000
_cell.length_c   1.000
_cell.angle_alpha   90.00
_cell.angle_beta   90.00
_cell.angle_gamma   90.00
#
_symmetry.space_group_name_H-M   'P 1'
#
loop_
_entity.id
_entity.type
_entity.pdbx_description
1 polymer ?
#
loop_
_entity_poly.entity_id
_entity_poly.type
_entity_poly.pdbx_seq_one_letter_code
_entity_poly.pdbx_strand_id
1 'polypeptide(L)'
;MEVETLTEQLLFVTVRITTLTSDGRAGSGTGFLLSEERADGGTALLVVTNKHVIEGASTVTMHFLAASSINSPELGLERTLTATPDLFVGHLDPEIDVAMIGVGGALQQLADAGTPAFYRSVSTSMCATKQVLQDFEPIEPVC
;
A
#
# COMPACT_ATOMS: atom_id res chain seq x y z
N MET A 1 11.54 18.30 1.03
CA MET A 1 11.95 17.63 -0.21
C MET A 1 10.80 17.75 -1.17
N GLU A 2 11.02 18.29 -2.37
CA GLU A 2 10.01 18.25 -3.43
C GLU A 2 10.19 16.95 -4.21
N VAL A 3 9.09 16.24 -4.46
CA VAL A 3 9.09 14.94 -5.13
C VAL A 3 8.85 15.19 -6.61
N GLU A 4 9.91 15.15 -7.42
CA GLU A 4 9.83 15.58 -8.82
C GLU A 4 10.03 14.42 -9.81
N THR A 5 10.87 13.44 -9.49
CA THR A 5 11.20 12.35 -10.42
C THR A 5 10.24 11.16 -10.32
N LEU A 6 10.07 10.40 -11.40
CA LEU A 6 9.24 9.19 -11.42
C LEU A 6 9.69 8.16 -10.38
N THR A 7 11.00 7.97 -10.23
CA THR A 7 11.56 7.03 -9.24
C THR A 7 11.28 7.46 -7.82
N GLU A 8 11.38 8.76 -7.52
CA GLU A 8 10.99 9.28 -6.20
C GLU A 8 9.50 9.10 -5.94
N GLN A 9 8.65 9.29 -6.96
CA GLN A 9 7.21 9.04 -6.82
C GLN A 9 6.91 7.58 -6.47
N LEU A 10 7.66 6.61 -7.04
CA LEU A 10 7.53 5.19 -6.72
C LEU A 10 7.89 4.86 -5.26
N LEU A 11 8.84 5.58 -4.65
CA LEU A 11 9.17 5.40 -3.23
C LEU A 11 7.94 5.63 -2.34
N PHE A 12 7.10 6.59 -2.71
CA PHE A 12 5.90 6.97 -1.95
C PHE A 12 4.65 6.14 -2.29
N VAL A 13 4.78 5.17 -3.20
CA VAL A 13 3.77 4.13 -3.45
C VAL A 13 3.91 2.98 -2.45
N THR A 14 5.12 2.77 -1.95
CA THR A 14 5.42 1.68 -1.00
C THR A 14 4.99 2.04 0.42
N VAL A 15 4.39 1.08 1.10
CA VAL A 15 3.92 1.20 2.48
C VAL A 15 4.63 0.14 3.30
N ARG A 16 5.31 0.54 4.38
CA ARG A 16 5.84 -0.42 5.33
C ARG A 16 4.69 -0.99 6.15
N ILE A 17 4.62 -2.31 6.24
CA ILE A 17 3.64 -3.01 7.08
C ILE A 17 4.41 -3.64 8.25
N THR A 18 3.92 -3.45 9.46
CA THR A 18 4.36 -4.21 10.63
C THR A 18 3.19 -5.02 11.17
N THR A 19 3.49 -6.22 11.65
CA THR A 19 2.49 -7.10 12.24
C THR A 19 2.87 -7.46 13.66
N LEU A 20 1.86 -7.65 14.49
CA LEU A 20 1.99 -8.19 15.83
C LEU A 20 1.04 -9.37 15.95
N THR A 21 1.55 -10.50 16.42
CA THR A 21 0.75 -11.68 16.75
C THR A 21 0.26 -11.63 18.19
N SER A 22 -0.74 -12.44 18.53
CA SER A 22 -1.30 -12.49 19.89
C SER A 22 -0.33 -13.00 20.95
N ASP A 23 0.71 -13.76 20.56
CA ASP A 23 1.83 -14.17 21.42
C ASP A 23 2.98 -13.15 21.47
N GLY A 24 2.79 -11.96 20.88
CA GLY A 24 3.72 -10.83 20.96
C GLY A 24 4.89 -10.87 19.98
N ARG A 25 4.89 -11.80 19.00
CA ARG A 25 5.89 -11.81 17.94
C ARG A 25 5.61 -10.70 16.93
N ALA A 26 6.66 -10.01 16.51
CA ALA A 26 6.58 -8.97 15.51
C ALA A 26 7.02 -9.48 14.13
N GLY A 27 6.36 -9.01 13.08
CA GLY A 27 6.72 -9.23 11.69
C GLY A 27 6.80 -7.92 10.92
N SER A 28 7.38 -7.96 9.72
CA SER A 28 7.37 -6.84 8.79
C SER A 28 7.12 -7.33 7.37
N GLY A 29 6.45 -6.51 6.57
CA GLY A 29 6.26 -6.72 5.15
C GLY A 29 6.13 -5.40 4.41
N THR A 30 5.84 -5.53 3.12
CA THR A 30 5.67 -4.39 2.21
C THR A 30 4.27 -4.43 1.62
N GLY A 31 3.66 -3.26 1.51
CA GLY A 31 2.45 -3.05 0.74
C GLY A 31 2.67 -1.99 -0.32
N PHE A 32 1.73 -1.91 -1.26
CA PHE A 32 1.73 -0.94 -2.33
C PHE A 32 0.37 -0.24 -2.39
N LEU A 33 0.37 1.07 -2.59
CA LEU A 33 -0.83 1.85 -2.78
C LEU A 33 -1.30 1.81 -4.23
N LEU A 34 -2.52 1.31 -4.41
CA LEU A 34 -3.18 1.18 -5.69
C LEU A 34 -4.46 2.02 -5.67
N SER A 35 -4.65 2.81 -6.73
CA SER A 35 -5.87 3.58 -6.96
C SER A 35 -6.68 2.94 -8.07
N GLU A 36 -7.96 2.68 -7.80
CA GLU A 36 -8.89 2.10 -8.76
C GLU A 36 -10.08 3.04 -8.96
N GLU A 37 -10.43 3.33 -10.21
CA GLU A 37 -11.65 4.07 -10.53
C GLU A 37 -12.88 3.19 -10.29
N ARG A 38 -13.85 3.73 -9.55
CA ARG A 38 -15.10 3.05 -9.24
C ARG A 38 -16.16 3.44 -10.28
N ALA A 39 -17.13 2.54 -10.48
CA ALA A 39 -18.23 2.76 -11.42
C ALA A 39 -19.13 3.97 -11.08
N ASP A 40 -19.10 4.44 -9.83
CA ASP A 40 -19.81 5.64 -9.37
C ASP A 40 -19.02 6.95 -9.61
N GLY A 41 -17.84 6.86 -10.25
CA GLY A 41 -16.96 8.00 -10.54
C GLY A 41 -16.01 8.38 -9.39
N GLY A 42 -16.04 7.66 -8.27
CA GLY A 42 -15.06 7.83 -7.19
C GLY A 42 -13.75 7.07 -7.44
N THR A 43 -12.72 7.35 -6.63
CA THR A 43 -11.48 6.56 -6.62
C THR A 43 -11.38 5.77 -5.32
N ALA A 44 -11.22 4.46 -5.41
CA ALA A 44 -10.85 3.61 -4.29
C ALA A 44 -9.33 3.66 -4.11
N LEU A 45 -8.88 3.83 -2.86
CA LEU A 45 -7.47 3.76 -2.51
C LEU A 45 -7.23 2.53 -1.64
N LEU A 46 -6.36 1.67 -2.14
CA LEU A 46 -6.17 0.30 -1.67
C LEU A 46 -4.70 0.10 -1.29
N VAL A 47 -4.44 -0.51 -0.14
CA VAL A 47 -3.12 -1.09 0.14
C VAL A 47 -3.18 -2.55 -0.25
N VAL A 48 -2.30 -2.96 -1.17
CA VAL A 48 -2.14 -4.33 -1.65
C VAL A 48 -0.86 -4.92 -1.06
N THR A 49 -0.94 -6.13 -0.54
CA THR A 49 0.19 -6.87 0.05
C THR A 49 0.01 -8.37 -0.16
N ASN A 50 0.93 -9.17 0.39
CA ASN A 50 0.84 -10.62 0.37
C ASN A 50 -0.05 -11.16 1.50
N LYS A 51 -0.75 -12.29 1.28
CA LYS A 51 -1.56 -12.93 2.33
C LYS A 51 -0.65 -13.40 3.47
N HIS A 52 0.51 -13.96 3.16
CA HIS A 52 1.45 -14.44 4.17
C HIS A 52 2.00 -13.33 5.10
N VAL A 53 1.98 -12.06 4.67
CA VAL A 53 2.46 -10.93 5.49
C VAL A 53 1.52 -10.68 6.66
N ILE A 54 0.21 -10.85 6.46
CA ILE A 54 -0.83 -10.60 7.46
C ILE A 54 -1.33 -11.86 8.16
N GLU A 55 -0.96 -13.04 7.65
CA GLU A 55 -1.36 -14.32 8.20
C GLU A 55 -0.87 -14.51 9.64
N GLY A 56 -1.78 -14.93 10.52
CA GLY A 56 -1.48 -15.16 11.94
C GLY A 56 -1.24 -13.89 12.77
N ALA A 57 -1.28 -12.70 12.17
CA ALA A 57 -1.23 -11.44 12.91
C ALA A 57 -2.52 -11.24 13.72
N SER A 58 -2.44 -10.59 14.88
CA SER A 58 -3.60 -10.02 15.57
C SER A 58 -3.78 -8.55 15.20
N THR A 59 -2.71 -7.88 14.78
CA THR A 59 -2.70 -6.46 14.46
C THR A 59 -1.77 -6.20 13.28
N VAL A 60 -2.23 -5.40 12.33
CA VAL A 60 -1.48 -4.98 11.15
C VAL A 60 -1.41 -3.46 11.16
N THR A 61 -0.20 -2.91 11.14
CA THR A 61 0.04 -1.46 11.13
C THR A 61 0.67 -1.06 9.80
N MET A 62 0.01 -0.15 9.10
CA MET A 62 0.47 0.45 7.85
C MET A 62 1.11 1.80 8.17
N HIS A 63 2.35 1.99 7.76
CA HIS A 63 3.14 3.20 8.03
C HIS A 63 3.22 4.06 6.78
N PHE A 64 2.77 5.30 6.91
CA PHE A 64 2.85 6.36 5.91
C PHE A 64 3.74 7.49 6.44
N LEU A 65 4.26 8.32 5.54
CA LEU A 65 4.93 9.56 5.94
C LEU A 65 3.88 10.62 6.30
N ALA A 66 4.22 11.55 7.16
CA ALA A 66 3.40 12.74 7.38
C ALA A 66 3.54 13.72 6.19
N ALA A 67 2.51 14.50 5.95
CA ALA A 67 2.52 15.60 4.98
C ALA A 67 2.44 16.94 5.70
N SER A 68 3.29 17.90 5.33
CA SER A 68 3.15 19.31 5.71
C SER A 68 2.27 20.07 4.71
N SER A 69 2.26 19.61 3.45
CA SER A 69 1.44 20.10 2.34
C SER A 69 1.25 18.98 1.30
N ILE A 70 0.41 19.22 0.29
CA ILE A 70 0.04 18.24 -0.75
C ILE A 70 1.26 17.58 -1.43
N ASN A 71 2.38 18.29 -1.56
CA ASN A 71 3.59 17.81 -2.26
C ASN A 71 4.85 17.77 -1.39
N SER A 72 4.71 17.87 -0.07
CA SER A 72 5.85 17.93 0.84
C SER A 72 5.78 16.84 1.91
N PRO A 73 6.46 15.70 1.72
CA PRO A 73 6.64 14.73 2.79
C PRO A 73 7.49 15.32 3.92
N GLU A 74 7.05 15.12 5.15
CA GLU A 74 7.85 15.37 6.35
C GLU A 74 8.66 14.11 6.68
N LEU A 75 9.91 14.09 6.24
CA LEU A 75 10.81 12.97 6.50
C LEU A 75 11.05 12.82 8.02
N GLY A 76 10.95 11.59 8.51
CA GLY A 76 11.15 11.25 9.92
C GLY A 76 9.90 11.36 10.79
N LEU A 77 8.77 11.84 10.27
CA LEU A 77 7.48 11.79 10.95
C LEU A 77 6.54 10.81 10.25
N GLU A 78 6.00 9.85 11.01
CA GLU A 78 5.12 8.82 10.49
C GLU A 78 3.64 9.11 10.82
N ARG A 79 2.75 8.56 9.99
CA ARG A 79 1.32 8.37 10.24
C ARG A 79 1.03 6.90 10.13
N THR A 80 0.31 6.36 11.11
CA THR A 80 0.02 4.93 11.16
C THR A 80 -1.47 4.69 11.07
N LEU A 81 -1.85 3.74 10.23
CA LEU A 81 -3.19 3.16 10.22
C LEU A 81 -3.09 1.74 10.73
N THR A 82 -3.89 1.42 11.76
CA THR A 82 -3.93 0.08 12.35
C THR A 82 -5.22 -0.61 11.95
N ALA A 83 -5.11 -1.86 11.53
CA ALA A 83 -6.23 -2.70 11.16
C ALA A 83 -6.07 -4.10 11.75
N THR A 84 -7.18 -4.80 11.89
CA THR A 84 -7.18 -6.23 12.15
C THR A 84 -7.17 -6.98 10.80
N PRO A 85 -6.59 -8.20 10.72
CA PRO A 85 -6.46 -8.92 9.45
C PRO A 85 -7.79 -9.26 8.78
N ASP A 86 -8.90 -9.36 9.53
CA ASP A 86 -10.24 -9.65 8.99
C ASP A 86 -10.79 -8.54 8.09
N LEU A 87 -10.23 -7.32 8.16
CA LEU A 87 -10.57 -6.24 7.24
C LEU A 87 -9.89 -6.37 5.87
N PHE A 88 -8.92 -7.26 5.73
CA PHE A 88 -8.27 -7.53 4.46
C PHE A 88 -9.08 -8.53 3.63
N VAL A 89 -9.23 -8.23 2.34
CA VAL A 89 -9.83 -9.13 1.36
C VAL A 89 -8.70 -9.86 0.63
N GLY A 90 -8.61 -11.17 0.84
CA GLY A 90 -7.70 -12.04 0.11
C GLY A 90 -8.23 -12.39 -1.29
N HIS A 91 -7.32 -12.67 -2.22
CA HIS A 91 -7.69 -13.21 -3.53
C HIS A 91 -8.44 -14.56 -3.38
N LEU A 92 -9.49 -14.77 -4.20
CA LEU A 92 -10.36 -15.95 -4.13
C LEU A 92 -9.63 -17.26 -4.46
N ASP A 93 -8.70 -17.20 -5.40
CA ASP A 93 -7.77 -18.30 -5.68
C ASP A 93 -6.78 -18.46 -4.51
N PRO A 94 -6.72 -19.62 -3.84
CA PRO A 94 -5.78 -19.86 -2.74
C PRO A 94 -4.32 -19.84 -3.19
N GLU A 95 -4.01 -20.17 -4.45
CA GLU A 95 -2.64 -20.19 -4.97
C GLU A 95 -2.09 -18.76 -5.20
N ILE A 96 -2.97 -17.75 -5.24
CA ILE A 96 -2.58 -16.35 -5.41
C ILE A 96 -2.40 -15.70 -4.03
N ASP A 97 -1.14 -15.43 -3.68
CA ASP A 97 -0.73 -14.82 -2.41
C ASP A 97 -0.90 -13.29 -2.39
N VAL A 98 -2.13 -12.81 -2.60
CA VAL A 98 -2.45 -11.37 -2.60
C VAL A 98 -3.63 -11.08 -1.67
N ALA A 99 -3.51 -10.01 -0.88
CA ALA A 99 -4.55 -9.46 -0.04
C ALA A 99 -4.59 -7.93 -0.17
N MET A 100 -5.76 -7.33 0.07
CA MET A 100 -5.96 -5.89 -0.06
C MET A 100 -6.88 -5.31 1.02
N ILE A 101 -6.67 -4.05 1.37
CA ILE A 101 -7.53 -3.29 2.29
C ILE A 101 -7.80 -1.88 1.73
N GLY A 102 -9.03 -1.40 1.88
CA GLY A 102 -9.38 -0.02 1.54
C GLY A 102 -8.98 0.97 2.63
N VAL A 103 -8.15 1.96 2.28
CA VAL A 103 -7.61 2.93 3.25
C VAL A 103 -8.07 4.37 3.02
N GLY A 104 -8.77 4.65 1.91
CA GLY A 104 -9.14 6.01 1.53
C GLY A 104 -9.93 6.78 2.60
N GLY A 105 -10.91 6.13 3.25
CA GLY A 105 -11.68 6.77 4.33
C GLY A 105 -10.85 7.11 5.56
N ALA A 106 -9.94 6.22 5.96
CA ALA A 106 -9.06 6.43 7.12
C ALA A 106 -8.03 7.54 6.85
N LEU A 107 -7.50 7.61 5.62
CA LEU A 107 -6.61 8.70 5.20
C LEU A 107 -7.32 10.05 5.14
N GLN A 108 -8.57 10.08 4.67
CA GLN A 108 -9.38 11.29 4.68
C GLN A 108 -9.62 11.79 6.11
N GLN A 109 -9.94 10.88 7.05
CA GLN A 109 -10.09 11.23 8.46
C GLN A 109 -8.82 11.84 9.07
N LEU A 110 -7.64 11.31 8.73
CA LEU A 110 -6.36 11.89 9.16
C LEU A 110 -6.16 13.31 8.60
N ALA A 111 -6.56 13.55 7.36
CA ALA A 111 -6.49 14.87 6.72
C ALA A 111 -7.47 15.85 7.37
N ASP A 112 -8.72 15.44 7.61
CA ASP A 112 -9.76 16.25 8.25
C ASP A 112 -9.39 16.60 9.70
N ALA A 113 -8.62 15.73 10.39
CA ALA A 113 -8.08 15.96 11.72
C ALA A 113 -6.82 16.88 11.72
N GLY A 114 -6.38 17.38 10.57
CA GLY A 114 -5.21 18.26 10.44
C GLY A 114 -3.86 17.52 10.48
N THR A 115 -3.87 16.19 10.32
CA THR A 115 -2.68 15.34 10.36
C THR A 115 -2.50 14.49 9.10
N PRO A 116 -2.50 15.09 7.89
CA PRO A 116 -2.52 14.34 6.64
C PRO A 116 -1.29 13.42 6.48
N ALA A 117 -1.51 12.28 5.83
CA ALA A 117 -0.45 11.39 5.41
C ALA A 117 -0.02 11.72 3.98
N PHE A 118 1.28 11.61 3.71
CA PHE A 118 1.86 11.74 2.39
C PHE A 118 1.95 10.38 1.71
N TYR A 119 1.44 10.29 0.49
CA TYR A 119 1.54 9.09 -0.33
C TYR A 119 1.43 9.39 -1.83
N ARG A 120 1.78 8.39 -2.63
CA ARG A 120 1.45 8.28 -4.06
C ARG A 120 0.74 6.94 -4.28
N SER A 121 -0.02 6.84 -5.35
CA SER A 121 -0.66 5.58 -5.75
C SER A 121 -0.43 5.31 -7.21
N VAL A 122 -0.42 4.03 -7.56
CA VAL A 122 -0.37 3.59 -8.96
C VAL A 122 -1.78 3.24 -9.39
N SER A 123 -2.19 3.71 -10.57
CA SER A 123 -3.47 3.33 -11.14
C SER A 123 -3.42 1.90 -11.68
N THR A 124 -4.52 1.17 -11.60
CA THR A 124 -4.67 -0.13 -12.27
C THR A 124 -4.43 -0.04 -13.78
N SER A 125 -4.67 1.13 -14.39
CA SER A 125 -4.36 1.37 -15.81
C SER A 125 -2.86 1.35 -16.13
N MET A 126 -1.99 1.48 -15.12
CA MET A 126 -0.54 1.38 -15.26
C MET A 126 -0.02 -0.05 -15.05
N CYS A 127 -0.87 -0.99 -14.61
CA CYS A 127 -0.48 -2.38 -14.45
C CYS A 127 -0.20 -3.03 -15.81
N ALA A 128 0.83 -3.88 -15.86
CA ALA A 128 1.17 -4.60 -17.07
C ALA A 128 0.01 -5.51 -17.51
N THR A 129 -0.34 -5.45 -18.80
CA THR A 129 -1.28 -6.41 -19.38
C THR A 129 -0.60 -7.76 -19.59
N LYS A 130 -1.38 -8.83 -19.74
CA LYS A 130 -0.85 -10.17 -20.04
C LYS A 130 0.04 -10.17 -21.30
N GLN A 131 -0.26 -9.33 -22.28
CA GLN A 131 0.53 -9.19 -23.50
C GLN A 131 1.89 -8.55 -23.19
N VAL A 132 1.89 -7.44 -22.44
CA VAL A 132 3.14 -6.78 -22.03
C VAL A 132 4.02 -7.73 -21.21
N LEU A 133 3.42 -8.54 -20.32
CA LEU A 133 4.14 -9.57 -19.53
C LEU A 133 4.80 -10.66 -20.39
N GLN A 134 4.25 -10.99 -21.55
CA GLN A 134 4.85 -11.96 -22.48
C GLN A 134 6.06 -11.39 -23.23
N ASP A 135 6.08 -10.06 -23.40
CA ASP A 135 7.17 -9.34 -24.07
C ASP A 135 8.28 -8.90 -23.09
N PHE A 136 8.09 -9.10 -21.77
CA PHE A 136 9.13 -8.87 -20.78
C PHE A 136 10.22 -9.94 -20.92
N GLU A 137 11.30 -9.60 -21.61
CA GLU A 137 12.56 -10.35 -21.48
C GLU A 137 13.09 -10.18 -20.04
N PRO A 138 13.47 -11.27 -19.35
CA PRO A 138 14.10 -11.17 -18.04
C PRO A 138 15.34 -10.29 -18.12
N ILE A 139 15.37 -9.21 -17.34
CA ILE A 139 16.51 -8.28 -17.33
C ILE A 139 17.77 -8.93 -16.69
N GLU A 140 17.57 -10.01 -15.94
CA GLU A 140 18.63 -10.83 -15.35
C GLU A 140 18.37 -12.32 -15.63
N PRO A 141 19.43 -13.12 -15.90
CA PRO A 141 19.29 -14.57 -15.96
C PRO A 141 18.96 -15.12 -14.58
N VAL A 142 17.96 -16.00 -14.51
CA VAL A 142 17.66 -16.77 -13.31
C VAL A 142 18.75 -17.83 -13.18
N CYS A 143 19.60 -17.71 -12.15
CA CYS A 143 20.63 -18.69 -11.82
C CYS A 143 20.04 -19.92 -11.12
#